data_AF-A0A0W4ZUE9-F1
#
_entry.id   AF-A0A0W4ZUE9-F1
#
_cell.length_a   1.000
_cell.length_b   1.000
_cell.length_c   1.000
_cell.angle_alpha   90.00
_cell.angle_beta   90.00
_cell.angle_gamma   90.00
#
_symmetry.space_group_name_H-M   'P 1'
#
loop_
_entity.id
_entity.type
_entity.pdbx_description
1 polymer ?
#
loop_
_entity_poly.entity_id
_entity_poly.type
_entity_poly.pdbx_seq_one_letter_code
_entity_poly.pdbx_strand_id
1 'polypeptide(L)'
;MYHLLTWPQLSYVAVNAKNKIVGYVLAKMEEPDSGEPHGHITSLSVLRTYRRLGLAAALMHQSQKAMAENFGATYVSLHVRKTNRAALQLYRDHLHFVITGVEKAYYADGEDAFSMRCNIHHLMDDHVIDHVSSEESSESETETKGAACTEAVESKDETDGLESLEKLHL
;
A
#
# COMPACT_ATOMS: atom_id res chain seq x y z
N MET A 1 14.07 -3.83 9.69
CA MET A 1 13.57 -3.41 11.01
C MET A 1 13.35 -1.91 11.09
N TYR A 2 14.29 -1.07 10.61
CA TYR A 2 14.19 0.40 10.59
C TYR A 2 12.82 0.96 10.16
N HIS A 3 12.33 0.62 8.96
CA HIS A 3 11.05 1.13 8.42
C HIS A 3 9.84 0.92 9.35
N LEU A 4 9.72 -0.26 9.96
CA LEU A 4 8.58 -0.62 10.81
C LEU A 4 8.65 0.01 12.20
N LEU A 5 9.83 0.47 12.63
CA LEU A 5 10.01 1.15 13.92
C LEU A 5 9.89 2.67 13.78
N THR A 6 10.38 3.23 12.67
CA THR A 6 10.36 4.67 12.43
C THR A 6 9.01 5.13 11.90
N TRP A 7 8.41 4.39 10.96
CA TRP A 7 7.13 4.74 10.33
C TRP A 7 6.17 3.55 10.29
N PRO A 8 5.72 3.03 11.45
CA PRO A 8 4.85 1.87 11.51
C PRO A 8 3.52 2.08 10.77
N GLN A 9 3.04 3.32 10.68
CA GLN A 9 1.77 3.67 10.04
C GLN A 9 1.80 3.62 8.51
N LEU A 10 2.99 3.58 7.88
CA LEU A 10 3.11 3.71 6.42
C LEU A 10 3.15 2.38 5.67
N SER A 11 3.40 1.29 6.39
CA SER A 11 3.59 -0.03 5.80
C SER A 11 2.36 -0.89 6.00
N TYR A 12 1.87 -1.50 4.93
CA TYR A 12 0.64 -2.28 4.93
C TYR A 12 0.86 -3.67 4.33
N VAL A 13 0.05 -4.63 4.77
CA VAL A 13 0.05 -6.00 4.26
C VAL A 13 -1.35 -6.38 3.80
N ALA A 14 -1.42 -7.11 2.70
CA ALA A 14 -2.64 -7.76 2.24
C ALA A 14 -2.63 -9.22 2.70
N VAL A 15 -3.70 -9.64 3.34
CA VAL A 15 -3.92 -11.01 3.83
C VAL A 15 -5.13 -11.63 3.15
N ASN A 16 -5.07 -12.94 2.91
CA ASN A 16 -6.21 -13.69 2.39
C ASN A 16 -7.12 -14.20 3.53
N ALA A 17 -8.23 -14.85 3.17
CA ALA A 17 -9.18 -15.43 4.12
C ALA A 17 -8.58 -16.51 5.06
N LYS A 18 -7.39 -17.05 4.74
CA LYS A 18 -6.65 -18.02 5.56
C LYS A 18 -5.54 -17.35 6.39
N ASN A 19 -5.56 -16.02 6.55
CA ASN A 19 -4.54 -15.23 7.25
C ASN A 19 -3.12 -15.36 6.68
N LYS A 20 -2.98 -15.74 5.40
CA LYS A 20 -1.67 -15.77 4.72
C LYS A 20 -1.42 -14.42 4.06
N ILE A 21 -0.21 -13.88 4.24
CA ILE A 21 0.22 -12.64 3.56
C ILE A 21 0.36 -12.93 2.06
N VAL A 22 -0.35 -12.15 1.25
CA VAL A 22 -0.37 -12.26 -0.21
C VAL A 22 0.23 -11.05 -0.91
N GLY A 23 0.45 -9.95 -0.19
CA GLY A 23 1.16 -8.78 -0.68
C GLY A 23 1.53 -7.82 0.44
N TYR A 24 2.43 -6.90 0.16
CA TYR A 24 2.84 -5.86 1.10
C TYR A 24 3.32 -4.61 0.37
N VAL A 25 3.26 -3.49 1.09
CA VAL A 25 3.94 -2.24 0.75
C VAL A 25 4.79 -1.82 1.95
N LEU A 26 6.03 -1.47 1.67
CA LEU A 26 6.97 -0.91 2.63
C LEU A 26 7.31 0.50 2.19
N ALA A 27 7.10 1.44 3.09
CA ALA A 27 7.31 2.83 2.79
C ALA A 27 7.92 3.58 3.97
N LYS A 28 8.51 4.73 3.65
CA LYS A 28 9.12 5.67 4.61
C LYS A 28 8.79 7.10 4.23
N MET A 29 9.03 8.01 5.16
CA MET A 29 9.17 9.43 4.83
C MET A 29 10.64 9.70 4.49
N GLU A 30 10.88 10.55 3.51
CA GLU A 30 12.21 11.14 3.31
C GLU A 30 12.29 12.44 4.12
N GLU A 31 13.41 12.62 4.82
CA GLU A 31 13.65 13.80 5.62
C GLU A 31 13.99 14.99 4.70
N PRO A 32 13.40 16.17 4.94
CA PRO A 32 13.68 17.34 4.14
C PRO A 32 15.00 17.97 4.60
N ASP A 33 16.11 17.68 3.93
CA ASP A 33 17.34 18.47 4.10
C ASP A 33 17.16 19.92 3.58
N SER A 34 16.25 20.12 2.62
CA SER A 34 15.90 21.44 2.04
C SER A 34 14.59 21.45 1.24
N GLY A 35 13.76 20.40 1.33
CA GLY A 35 12.61 20.18 0.44
C GLY A 35 11.27 20.05 1.16
N GLU A 36 10.21 19.86 0.39
CA GLU A 36 8.90 19.50 0.94
C GLU A 36 8.94 18.06 1.49
N PRO A 37 8.25 17.79 2.62
CA PRO A 37 8.13 16.43 3.15
C PRO A 37 7.44 15.54 2.13
N HIS A 38 8.02 14.38 1.86
CA HIS A 38 7.48 13.45 0.89
C HIS A 38 7.69 12.00 1.30
N GLY A 39 6.79 11.15 0.84
CA GLY A 39 6.89 9.71 1.05
C GLY A 39 7.76 9.05 -0.01
N HIS A 40 8.38 7.93 0.35
CA HIS A 40 9.11 7.07 -0.57
C HIS A 40 8.66 5.62 -0.44
N ILE A 41 8.33 5.00 -1.56
CA ILE A 41 7.99 3.57 -1.62
C ILE A 41 9.27 2.77 -1.79
N THR A 42 9.67 2.07 -0.73
CA THR A 42 10.86 1.22 -0.71
C THR A 42 10.61 -0.11 -1.40
N SER A 43 9.43 -0.71 -1.19
CA SER A 43 9.10 -2.01 -1.77
C SER A 43 7.60 -2.22 -1.88
N LEU A 44 7.17 -2.80 -2.99
CA LEU A 44 5.79 -3.23 -3.22
C LEU A 44 5.83 -4.60 -3.90
N SER A 45 5.12 -5.57 -3.34
CA SER A 45 5.03 -6.89 -3.96
C SER A 45 3.69 -7.56 -3.68
N VAL A 46 3.21 -8.30 -4.67
CA VAL A 46 1.99 -9.12 -4.59
C VAL A 46 2.29 -10.48 -5.23
N LEU A 47 1.89 -11.56 -4.54
CA LEU A 47 2.01 -12.93 -5.03
C LEU A 47 1.33 -13.07 -6.38
N ARG A 48 1.97 -13.80 -7.31
CA ARG A 48 1.52 -13.93 -8.70
C ARG A 48 0.07 -14.40 -8.83
N THR A 49 -0.34 -15.35 -8.00
CA THR A 49 -1.70 -15.91 -7.95
C THR A 49 -2.77 -14.91 -7.48
N TYR A 50 -2.36 -13.81 -6.84
CA TYR A 50 -3.23 -12.75 -6.32
C TYR A 50 -3.09 -11.43 -7.11
N ARG A 51 -2.35 -11.42 -8.23
CA ARG A 51 -2.24 -10.25 -9.11
C ARG A 51 -3.53 -10.03 -9.89
N ARG A 52 -3.70 -8.82 -10.44
CA ARG A 52 -4.88 -8.38 -11.22
C ARG A 52 -6.18 -8.29 -10.41
N LEU A 53 -6.10 -8.34 -9.09
CA LEU A 53 -7.21 -8.12 -8.15
C LEU A 53 -7.21 -6.71 -7.55
N GLY A 54 -6.40 -5.78 -8.07
CA GLY A 54 -6.29 -4.42 -7.55
C GLY A 54 -5.52 -4.28 -6.22
N LEU A 55 -5.00 -5.36 -5.64
CA LEU A 55 -4.31 -5.35 -4.34
C LEU A 55 -3.14 -4.37 -4.28
N ALA A 56 -2.31 -4.30 -5.33
CA ALA A 56 -1.17 -3.41 -5.36
C ALA A 56 -1.60 -1.93 -5.32
N ALA A 57 -2.68 -1.58 -6.03
CA ALA A 57 -3.23 -0.23 -6.03
C ALA A 57 -3.84 0.10 -4.65
N ALA A 58 -4.61 -0.82 -4.07
CA ALA A 58 -5.18 -0.64 -2.74
C ALA A 58 -4.11 -0.42 -1.65
N LEU A 59 -3.04 -1.23 -1.66
CA LEU A 59 -1.91 -1.06 -0.74
C LEU A 59 -1.23 0.31 -0.91
N MET A 60 -1.03 0.73 -2.16
CA MET A 60 -0.42 2.03 -2.48
C MET A 60 -1.28 3.20 -2.01
N HIS A 61 -2.59 3.18 -2.28
CA HIS A 61 -3.51 4.24 -1.84
C HIS A 61 -3.54 4.37 -0.32
N GLN A 62 -3.57 3.24 0.39
CA GLN A 62 -3.57 3.25 1.84
C GLN A 62 -2.26 3.83 2.41
N SER A 63 -1.12 3.49 1.80
CA SER A 63 0.18 4.06 2.18
C SER A 63 0.26 5.56 1.88
N GLN A 64 -0.18 5.98 0.69
CA GLN A 64 -0.23 7.40 0.28
C GLN A 64 -1.11 8.24 1.22
N LYS A 65 -2.30 7.72 1.57
CA LYS A 65 -3.20 8.36 2.53
C LYS A 65 -2.53 8.53 3.88
N ALA A 66 -1.91 7.47 4.40
CA ALA A 66 -1.19 7.54 5.68
C ALA A 66 0.00 8.50 5.67
N MET A 67 0.71 8.64 4.54
CA MET A 67 1.80 9.63 4.40
C MET A 67 1.27 11.06 4.45
N ALA A 68 0.17 11.33 3.76
CA ALA A 68 -0.41 12.66 3.70
C ALA A 68 -1.06 13.04 5.05
N GLU A 69 -1.84 12.15 5.66
CA GLU A 69 -2.55 12.42 6.90
C GLU A 69 -1.62 12.54 8.12
N ASN A 70 -0.65 11.64 8.26
CA ASN A 70 0.19 11.58 9.46
C ASN A 70 1.44 12.47 9.38
N PHE A 71 1.92 12.74 8.16
CA PHE A 71 3.21 13.41 7.95
C PHE A 71 3.16 14.60 6.98
N GLY A 72 1.97 14.94 6.45
CA GLY A 72 1.82 16.09 5.55
C GLY A 72 2.59 15.96 4.24
N ALA A 73 2.77 14.73 3.74
CA ALA A 73 3.52 14.48 2.51
C ALA A 73 2.88 15.18 1.29
N THR A 74 3.65 15.97 0.54
CA THR A 74 3.12 16.65 -0.66
C THR A 74 3.11 15.74 -1.89
N TYR A 75 4.03 14.77 -1.94
CA TYR A 75 4.12 13.76 -2.98
C TYR A 75 4.68 12.42 -2.47
N VAL A 76 4.57 11.40 -3.31
CA VAL A 76 5.22 10.10 -3.12
C VAL A 76 6.17 9.83 -4.28
N SER A 77 7.38 9.39 -3.96
CA SER A 77 8.41 9.01 -4.93
C SER A 77 8.71 7.51 -4.91
N LEU A 78 9.18 6.99 -6.04
CA LEU A 78 9.70 5.62 -6.15
C LEU A 78 10.70 5.51 -7.30
N HIS A 79 11.47 4.43 -7.27
CA HIS A 79 12.31 3.99 -8.39
C HIS A 79 11.73 2.73 -9.01
N VAL A 80 11.83 2.61 -10.34
CA VAL A 80 11.43 1.40 -11.05
C VAL A 80 12.39 1.08 -12.19
N ARG A 81 12.79 -0.18 -12.32
CA ARG A 81 13.53 -0.72 -13.45
C ARG A 81 12.89 -0.38 -14.78
N LYS A 82 13.69 0.08 -15.75
CA LYS A 82 13.20 0.38 -17.11
C LYS A 82 12.58 -0.83 -17.80
N THR A 83 13.08 -2.03 -17.54
CA THR A 83 12.59 -3.27 -18.15
C THR A 83 11.29 -3.80 -17.51
N ASN A 84 10.90 -3.30 -16.34
CA ASN A 84 9.73 -3.80 -15.61
C ASN A 84 8.41 -3.20 -16.13
N ARG A 85 7.96 -3.71 -17.28
CA ARG A 85 6.75 -3.24 -17.97
C ARG A 85 5.48 -3.32 -17.11
N ALA A 86 5.34 -4.38 -16.30
CA ALA A 86 4.18 -4.58 -15.46
C ALA A 86 4.07 -3.53 -14.35
N ALA A 87 5.18 -3.21 -13.69
CA ALA A 87 5.22 -2.16 -12.68
C ALA A 87 5.03 -0.77 -13.31
N LEU A 88 5.65 -0.51 -14.46
CA LEU A 88 5.48 0.76 -15.17
C LEU A 88 4.02 1.02 -15.55
N GLN A 89 3.31 -0.02 -16.03
CA GLN A 89 1.89 0.08 -16.34
C GLN A 89 1.07 0.37 -15.06
N LEU A 90 1.35 -0.33 -13.96
CA LEU A 90 0.70 -0.10 -12.68
C LEU A 90 0.87 1.36 -12.21
N TYR A 91 2.12 1.83 -12.15
CA TYR A 91 2.41 3.15 -11.61
C TYR A 91 1.88 4.28 -12.49
N ARG A 92 2.03 4.18 -13.81
CA ARG A 92 1.59 5.22 -14.74
C ARG A 92 0.07 5.24 -14.90
N ASP A 93 -0.52 4.09 -15.20
CA ASP A 93 -1.89 4.03 -15.71
C ASP A 93 -2.92 3.96 -14.57
N HIS A 94 -2.58 3.31 -13.46
CA HIS A 94 -3.50 3.10 -12.34
C HIS A 94 -3.24 4.01 -11.13
N LEU A 95 -2.00 4.48 -10.95
CA LEU A 95 -1.60 5.27 -9.78
C LEU A 95 -1.11 6.67 -10.15
N HIS A 96 -1.21 7.05 -11.42
CA HIS A 96 -0.92 8.38 -11.95
C HIS A 96 0.47 8.92 -11.59
N PHE A 97 1.46 8.03 -11.47
CA PHE A 97 2.84 8.43 -11.32
C PHE A 97 3.40 8.95 -12.63
N VAL A 98 4.13 10.06 -12.54
CA VAL A 98 4.85 10.69 -13.65
C VAL A 98 6.34 10.43 -13.50
N ILE A 99 7.01 10.15 -14.61
CA ILE A 99 8.48 10.01 -14.64
C ILE A 99 9.09 11.40 -14.48
N THR A 100 9.89 11.60 -13.44
CA THR A 100 10.60 12.86 -13.16
C THR A 100 12.03 12.82 -13.68
N GLY A 101 12.64 11.64 -13.76
CA GLY A 101 14.04 11.50 -14.12
C GLY A 101 14.45 10.06 -14.44
N VAL A 102 15.71 9.92 -14.85
CA VAL A 102 16.34 8.64 -15.14
C VAL A 102 17.65 8.60 -14.36
N GLU A 103 17.74 7.64 -13.45
CA GLU A 103 18.97 7.35 -12.70
C GLU A 103 19.77 6.29 -13.47
N LYS A 104 20.96 6.68 -13.94
CA LYS A 104 21.82 5.79 -14.73
C LYS A 104 22.52 4.78 -13.83
N ALA A 105 22.55 3.51 -14.24
CA ALA A 105 23.20 2.43 -13.49
C ALA A 105 22.82 2.40 -11.99
N TYR A 106 21.53 2.62 -11.71
CA TYR A 106 20.99 2.67 -10.34
C TYR A 106 21.06 1.29 -9.68
N TYR A 107 20.82 0.23 -10.45
CA TYR A 107 20.89 -1.14 -9.96
C TYR A 107 22.30 -1.72 -10.11
N ALA A 108 22.62 -2.71 -9.27
CA ALA A 108 23.94 -3.34 -9.23
C ALA A 108 24.34 -4.06 -10.52
N ASP A 109 23.36 -4.43 -11.35
CA ASP A 109 23.55 -5.01 -12.69
C ASP A 109 23.81 -3.94 -13.77
N GLY A 110 23.84 -2.66 -13.39
CA GLY A 110 24.00 -1.53 -14.29
C GLY A 110 22.70 -1.12 -15.00
N GLU A 111 21.55 -1.70 -14.64
CA GLU A 111 20.27 -1.26 -15.19
C GLU A 111 19.92 0.14 -14.67
N ASP A 112 19.40 0.98 -15.57
CA ASP A 112 18.87 2.29 -15.22
C ASP A 112 17.51 2.16 -14.48
N ALA A 113 17.22 3.13 -13.61
CA ALA A 113 15.91 3.29 -12.99
C ALA A 113 15.20 4.52 -13.54
N PHE A 114 13.87 4.45 -13.66
CA PHE A 114 13.04 5.64 -13.73
C PHE A 114 12.76 6.12 -12.31
N SER A 115 13.03 7.40 -12.06
CA SER A 115 12.51 8.09 -10.88
C SER A 115 11.09 8.56 -11.21
N MET A 116 10.13 8.18 -10.38
CA MET A 116 8.72 8.50 -10.57
C MET A 116 8.14 9.21 -9.35
N ARG A 117 7.20 10.13 -9.58
CA ARG A 117 6.51 10.91 -8.55
C ARG A 117 5.00 10.96 -8.79
N CYS A 118 4.23 10.91 -7.70
CA CYS A 118 2.78 11.15 -7.69
C CYS A 118 2.46 12.21 -6.64
N ASN A 119 1.74 13.28 -7.02
CA ASN A 119 1.34 14.34 -6.08
C ASN A 119 0.07 13.92 -5.33
N ILE A 120 0.08 14.05 -4.00
CA ILE A 120 -1.00 13.52 -3.13
C ILE A 120 -2.13 14.53 -2.90
N HIS A 121 -1.93 15.81 -3.28
CA HIS A 121 -2.91 16.88 -3.07
C HIS A 121 -4.31 16.56 -3.62
N HIS A 122 -4.39 15.92 -4.79
CA HIS A 122 -5.68 15.59 -5.41
C HIS A 122 -6.42 14.42 -4.74
N LEU A 123 -5.74 13.63 -3.91
CA LEU A 123 -6.35 12.47 -3.22
C LEU A 123 -7.06 12.86 -1.93
N MET A 124 -6.86 14.09 -1.44
CA MET A 124 -7.48 14.60 -0.20
C MET A 124 -8.77 15.39 -0.46
N ASP A 125 -8.99 15.89 -1.68
CA ASP A 125 -10.17 16.70 -2.01
C ASP A 125 -11.47 15.89 -2.10
N ASP A 126 -11.39 14.57 -2.34
CA ASP A 126 -12.57 13.70 -2.45
C ASP A 126 -13.24 13.34 -1.09
N HIS A 127 -12.72 13.86 0.04
CA HIS A 127 -13.29 13.61 1.37
C HIS A 127 -14.08 14.78 1.98
N VAL A 128 -14.38 15.83 1.21
CA VAL A 128 -15.35 16.86 1.63
C VAL A 128 -16.73 16.51 1.06
N ILE A 129 -17.51 15.71 1.79
CA ILE A 129 -18.98 15.78 1.98
C ILE A 129 -19.42 14.49 2.72
N ASP A 130 -19.65 14.61 4.03
CA ASP A 130 -20.88 14.17 4.73
C ASP A 130 -20.70 14.31 6.24
N HIS A 131 -20.74 15.55 6.73
CA HIS A 131 -21.27 15.81 8.07
C HIS A 131 -22.69 16.35 7.89
N VAL A 132 -23.62 15.42 7.68
CA VAL A 132 -25.05 15.62 7.83
C VAL A 132 -25.33 16.00 9.29
N SER A 133 -26.08 17.09 9.44
CA SER A 133 -26.80 17.49 10.65
C SER A 133 -27.75 16.40 11.14
N SER A 134 -27.63 15.99 12.40
CA SER A 134 -28.73 15.52 13.26
C SER A 134 -28.18 15.38 14.68
N GLU A 135 -28.50 16.30 15.56
CA GLU A 135 -29.59 16.18 16.55
C GLU A 135 -29.24 15.21 17.69
N GLU A 136 -28.86 15.80 18.83
CA GLU A 136 -29.01 15.16 20.13
C GLU A 136 -30.50 14.90 20.40
N SER A 137 -30.88 13.66 20.71
CA SER A 137 -31.85 13.39 21.78
C SER A 137 -31.95 11.90 22.14
N SER A 138 -31.70 11.66 23.44
CA SER A 138 -32.32 10.70 24.35
C SER A 138 -32.22 9.19 24.14
N GLU A 139 -31.73 8.58 25.23
CA GLU A 139 -31.76 7.18 25.65
C GLU A 139 -33.16 6.51 25.59
N SER A 140 -33.18 5.20 25.37
CA SER A 140 -33.85 4.24 26.28
C SER A 140 -33.44 2.79 25.96
N GLU A 141 -33.27 2.03 27.04
CA GLU A 141 -32.88 0.62 27.10
C GLU A 141 -33.99 -0.33 26.62
N THR A 142 -33.64 -1.55 26.18
CA THR A 142 -34.20 -2.80 26.73
C THR A 142 -33.53 -4.07 26.16
N GLU A 143 -33.39 -5.06 27.04
CA GLU A 143 -32.82 -6.40 26.89
C GLU A 143 -33.55 -7.31 25.88
N THR A 144 -32.86 -8.28 25.26
CA THR A 144 -32.89 -9.72 25.64
C THR A 144 -32.33 -10.68 24.57
N LYS A 145 -31.56 -11.66 25.06
CA LYS A 145 -31.48 -13.09 24.68
C LYS A 145 -31.05 -13.51 23.26
N GLY A 146 -29.97 -14.30 23.23
CA GLY A 146 -30.13 -15.72 22.89
C GLY A 146 -29.26 -16.31 21.77
N ALA A 147 -28.56 -17.38 22.17
CA ALA A 147 -28.25 -18.58 21.39
C ALA A 147 -27.06 -18.58 20.42
N ALA A 148 -26.08 -19.39 20.83
CA ALA A 148 -25.01 -19.96 20.04
C ALA A 148 -25.51 -20.87 18.90
N CYS A 149 -24.70 -21.04 17.85
CA CYS A 149 -24.52 -22.35 17.26
C CYS A 149 -23.13 -22.46 16.60
N THR A 150 -22.33 -23.35 17.17
CA THR A 150 -21.12 -23.97 16.62
C THR A 150 -21.43 -24.77 15.36
N GLU A 151 -20.49 -24.83 14.42
CA GLU A 151 -20.16 -26.12 13.79
C GLU A 151 -18.76 -26.09 13.16
N ALA A 152 -18.02 -27.16 13.45
CA ALA A 152 -16.67 -27.45 13.00
C ALA A 152 -16.72 -28.16 11.65
N VAL A 153 -15.74 -27.89 10.77
CA VAL A 153 -15.31 -28.89 9.78
C VAL A 153 -13.79 -28.91 9.69
N GLU A 154 -13.32 -30.14 9.74
CA GLU A 154 -11.97 -30.65 9.95
C GLU A 154 -11.06 -30.54 8.71
N SER A 155 -9.77 -30.61 9.01
CA SER A 155 -8.57 -30.51 8.18
C SER A 155 -8.56 -31.26 6.85
N LYS A 156 -7.74 -30.75 5.90
CA LYS A 156 -6.81 -31.59 5.14
C LYS A 156 -5.54 -30.80 4.77
N ASP A 157 -4.42 -31.37 5.18
CA ASP A 157 -3.06 -31.07 4.75
C ASP A 157 -2.93 -31.14 3.23
N GLU A 158 -2.23 -30.18 2.65
CA GLU A 158 -1.47 -30.44 1.42
C GLU A 158 -0.25 -29.50 1.39
N THR A 159 0.89 -30.12 1.66
CA THR A 159 2.24 -29.63 1.44
C THR A 159 2.50 -29.53 -0.07
N ASP A 160 2.87 -28.37 -0.59
CA ASP A 160 4.03 -28.21 -1.48
C ASP A 160 4.16 -26.79 -2.03
N GLY A 161 5.40 -26.42 -2.37
CA GLY A 161 5.68 -25.32 -3.28
C GLY A 161 6.26 -24.06 -2.65
N LEU A 162 7.42 -24.19 -2.01
CA LEU A 162 8.28 -23.09 -1.55
C LEU A 162 9.14 -22.48 -2.68
N GLU A 163 8.64 -22.43 -3.91
CA GLU A 163 9.40 -21.88 -5.04
C GLU A 163 8.78 -20.59 -5.57
N SER A 164 9.67 -19.59 -5.71
CA SER A 164 9.50 -18.36 -6.48
C SER A 164 8.74 -17.22 -5.80
N LEU A 165 9.24 -16.79 -4.63
CA LEU A 165 9.25 -15.37 -4.28
C LEU A 165 10.26 -14.64 -5.19
N GLU A 166 9.92 -14.48 -6.48
CA GLU A 166 10.58 -13.47 -7.28
C GLU A 166 10.24 -12.12 -6.67
N LYS A 167 11.17 -11.63 -5.84
CA LYS A 167 11.26 -10.23 -5.47
C LYS A 167 11.22 -9.45 -6.77
N LEU A 168 10.09 -8.77 -7.01
CA LEU A 168 10.10 -7.63 -7.91
C LEU A 168 10.98 -6.60 -7.19
N HIS A 169 12.29 -6.69 -7.38
CA HIS A 169 13.18 -5.60 -7.02
C HIS A 169 12.75 -4.45 -7.94
N LEU A 170 12.08 -3.49 -7.31
CA LEU A 170 11.69 -2.24 -7.93
C LEU A 170 12.90 -1.65 -8.60
#